data_AF-A0A1B6BZN4-F1
#
_entry.id   AF-A0A1B6BZN4-F1
#
_cell.length_a   1.000
_cell.length_b   1.000
_cell.length_c   1.000
_cell.angle_alpha   90.00
_cell.angle_beta   90.00
_cell.angle_gamma   90.00
#
_symmetry.space_group_name_H-M   'P 1'
#
loop_
_entity.id
_entity.type
_entity.pdbx_description
1 polymer ?
#
loop_
_entity_poly.entity_id
_entity_poly.type
_entity_poly.pdbx_seq_one_letter_code
_entity_poly.pdbx_strand_id
1 'polypeptide(L)'
;MMFIMSKVPYVAENNQQGDGLLQQMLLKSLLTVGHKYHTVAMNATFPQSFLEPLMRMSLSPDSDMRLLVQRILQTLIDRHNNTEKLLKPTINLSELDLVAEKCSRSDSIFLRKNSPDMFQCFVDGLELENNTVENIESVYSTIALLIVELGCDETIPDFLNLLLRIQESAVSNNNQLTAAHRYNLHALVASLLILLPHVVAISPLKEYCDKLIEERKTQNATHLLPELLVHYDVKSPAPLTENLLIDQAALGDCLKAAGLDSGHMSNSSLSHRHSWVASTGVTMKGSVTDLTSMELDSATSTPGVQRKCPEEELSFEAMKRFLSESPEVKREAEAERQKQLTEIFKNTPFTELVTLCTTKEEDSLQFKLNELFGRLPNNITTPLSPSNPSTHQSSQPPLYKVLFPELFAY
;
A
#
# COMPACT_ATOMS: atom_id res chain seq x y z
N MET A 1 -2.77 6.78 16.58
CA MET A 1 -2.67 5.61 15.68
C MET A 1 -1.32 5.59 14.94
N MET A 2 -1.03 6.56 14.06
CA MET A 2 0.29 6.68 13.36
C MET A 2 1.51 6.56 14.28
N PHE A 3 1.49 7.28 15.41
CA PHE A 3 2.58 7.24 16.39
C PHE A 3 2.79 5.84 16.99
N ILE A 4 1.71 5.09 17.23
CA ILE A 4 1.83 3.73 17.77
C ILE A 4 2.44 2.84 16.68
N MET A 5 1.95 2.95 15.45
CA MET A 5 2.43 2.15 14.33
C MET A 5 3.90 2.40 14.00
N SER A 6 4.37 3.65 14.09
CA SER A 6 5.79 3.99 13.87
C SER A 6 6.73 3.51 14.97
N LYS A 7 6.20 2.96 16.07
CA LYS A 7 6.95 2.34 17.16
C LYS A 7 6.88 0.83 17.15
N VAL A 8 6.07 0.23 16.26
CA VAL A 8 6.02 -1.22 16.10
C VAL A 8 7.35 -1.66 15.47
N PRO A 9 8.15 -2.50 16.17
CA PRO A 9 9.42 -2.95 15.61
C PRO A 9 9.16 -3.83 14.39
N TYR A 10 9.94 -3.65 13.33
CA TYR A 10 9.97 -4.59 12.22
C TYR A 10 10.69 -5.86 12.67
N VAL A 11 10.19 -7.03 12.26
CA VAL A 11 10.84 -8.31 12.56
C VAL A 11 12.20 -8.31 11.87
N ALA A 12 13.27 -8.06 12.63
CA ALA A 12 14.62 -8.32 12.17
C ALA A 12 14.88 -9.84 12.22
N GLU A 13 15.74 -10.35 11.33
CA GLU A 13 16.01 -11.79 11.15
C GLU A 13 16.36 -12.56 12.44
N ASN A 14 16.75 -11.86 13.51
CA ASN A 14 16.87 -12.41 14.85
C ASN A 14 15.57 -12.24 15.62
N ASN A 15 14.68 -13.22 15.49
CA ASN A 15 13.40 -13.37 16.20
C ASN A 15 13.61 -13.39 17.74
N GLN A 16 13.79 -12.23 18.35
CA GLN A 16 13.77 -12.11 19.80
C GLN A 16 12.31 -12.21 20.23
N GLN A 17 11.94 -13.22 21.01
CA GLN A 17 10.57 -13.42 21.51
C GLN A 17 9.98 -12.15 22.17
N GLY A 18 10.83 -11.23 22.67
CA GLY A 18 10.43 -9.93 23.20
C GLY A 18 9.81 -8.96 22.17
N ASP A 19 10.22 -9.03 20.90
CA ASP A 19 9.69 -8.15 19.85
C ASP A 19 8.25 -8.52 19.47
N GLY A 20 7.91 -9.81 19.47
CA GLY A 20 6.55 -10.28 19.22
C GLY A 20 5.55 -9.82 20.29
N LEU A 21 5.93 -9.90 21.58
CA LEU A 21 5.10 -9.39 22.67
C LEU A 21 4.91 -7.87 22.57
N LEU A 22 5.97 -7.12 22.26
CA LEU A 22 5.88 -5.68 22.07
C LEU A 22 4.97 -5.30 20.90
N GLN A 23 5.10 -5.99 19.76
CA GLN A 23 4.20 -5.82 18.61
C GLN A 23 2.75 -6.06 19.00
N GLN A 24 2.44 -7.15 19.71
CA GLN A 24 1.09 -7.43 20.18
C GLN A 24 0.57 -6.35 21.13
N MET A 25 1.38 -5.88 22.08
CA MET A 25 1.00 -4.81 23.01
C MET A 25 0.71 -3.50 22.28
N LEU A 26 1.54 -3.14 21.31
CA LEU A 26 1.36 -1.93 20.51
C LEU A 26 0.12 -2.03 19.62
N LEU A 27 -0.12 -3.18 18.98
CA LEU A 27 -1.34 -3.40 18.21
C LEU A 27 -2.60 -3.43 19.07
N LYS A 28 -2.57 -4.02 20.29
CA LYS A 28 -3.70 -3.94 21.23
C LYS A 28 -3.96 -2.49 21.67
N SER A 29 -2.90 -1.71 21.87
CA SER A 29 -3.00 -0.27 22.14
C SER A 29 -3.59 0.48 20.95
N LEU A 30 -3.17 0.14 19.72
CA LEU A 30 -3.71 0.70 18.49
C LEU A 30 -5.19 0.38 18.34
N LEU A 31 -5.60 -0.88 18.57
CA LEU A 31 -6.99 -1.31 18.56
C LEU A 31 -7.81 -0.53 19.59
N THR A 32 -7.30 -0.38 20.81
CA THR A 32 -7.98 0.38 21.88
C THR A 32 -8.21 1.84 21.48
N VAL A 33 -7.22 2.48 20.85
CA VAL A 33 -7.36 3.84 20.32
C VAL A 33 -8.31 3.87 19.11
N GLY A 34 -8.30 2.83 18.27
CA GLY A 34 -9.16 2.67 17.10
C GLY A 34 -10.65 2.68 17.45
N HIS A 35 -11.06 2.06 18.57
CA HIS A 35 -12.46 2.08 19.04
C HIS A 35 -13.01 3.48 19.36
N LYS A 36 -12.14 4.48 19.50
CA LYS A 36 -12.53 5.89 19.71
C LYS A 36 -12.44 6.73 18.44
N TYR A 37 -11.95 6.14 17.35
CA TYR A 37 -11.82 6.79 16.07
C TYR A 37 -13.13 6.68 15.29
N HIS A 38 -13.53 7.76 14.62
CA HIS A 38 -14.68 7.75 13.72
C HIS A 38 -14.18 8.00 12.30
N THR A 39 -14.37 7.01 11.44
CA THR A 39 -13.90 7.04 10.06
C THR A 39 -14.84 7.89 9.20
N VAL A 40 -14.30 8.98 8.66
CA VAL A 40 -15.05 9.87 7.74
C VAL A 40 -14.61 9.66 6.29
N ALA A 41 -13.30 9.48 6.06
CA ALA A 41 -12.73 9.25 4.75
C ALA A 41 -11.61 8.21 4.84
N MET A 42 -11.59 7.25 3.90
CA MET A 42 -10.63 6.14 3.98
C MET A 42 -9.19 6.59 3.75
N ASN A 43 -8.96 7.55 2.85
CA ASN A 43 -7.62 8.08 2.58
C ASN A 43 -6.97 8.80 3.78
N ALA A 44 -7.78 9.43 4.64
CA ALA A 44 -7.32 10.09 5.85
C ALA A 44 -7.11 9.08 7.00
N THR A 45 -7.93 8.03 7.03
CA THR A 45 -7.86 6.95 8.02
C THR A 45 -6.67 6.02 7.76
N PHE A 46 -6.41 5.75 6.48
CA PHE A 46 -5.35 4.87 6.01
C PHE A 46 -4.33 5.59 5.11
N PRO A 47 -3.52 6.51 5.66
CA PRO A 47 -2.31 6.96 4.98
C PRO A 47 -1.41 5.77 4.64
N GLN A 48 -0.64 5.85 3.54
CA GLN A 48 0.21 4.73 3.11
C GLN A 48 1.16 4.23 4.20
N SER A 49 1.77 5.17 4.93
CA SER A 49 2.68 4.87 6.05
C SER A 49 2.01 4.18 7.25
N PHE A 50 0.68 4.10 7.26
CA PHE A 50 -0.10 3.33 8.22
C PHE A 50 -0.52 1.98 7.64
N LEU A 51 -1.13 2.05 6.45
CA LEU A 51 -1.77 0.92 5.80
C LEU A 51 -0.74 -0.17 5.48
N GLU A 52 0.38 0.21 4.86
CA GLU A 52 1.40 -0.76 4.46
C GLU A 52 1.94 -1.56 5.67
N PRO A 53 2.45 -0.93 6.75
CA PRO A 53 2.92 -1.70 7.89
C PRO A 53 1.84 -2.62 8.47
N LEU A 54 0.57 -2.19 8.43
CA LEU A 54 -0.55 -2.98 8.94
C LEU A 54 -0.82 -4.20 8.04
N MET A 55 -0.83 -4.02 6.71
CA MET A 55 -0.95 -5.12 5.75
C MET A 55 0.24 -6.09 5.82
N ARG A 56 1.45 -5.59 6.04
CA ARG A 56 2.62 -6.47 6.27
C ARG A 56 2.42 -7.34 7.51
N MET A 57 1.90 -6.77 8.60
CA MET A 57 1.61 -7.52 9.82
C MET A 57 0.43 -8.49 9.66
N SER A 58 -0.49 -8.26 8.71
CA SER A 58 -1.55 -9.23 8.40
C SER A 58 -1.01 -10.53 7.79
N LEU A 59 0.26 -10.57 7.41
CA LEU A 59 0.99 -11.75 6.93
C LEU A 59 1.97 -12.31 7.97
N SER A 60 1.85 -11.90 9.23
CA SER A 60 2.69 -12.42 10.32
C SER A 60 2.58 -13.95 10.43
N PRO A 61 3.68 -14.67 10.74
CA PRO A 61 3.61 -16.09 11.03
C PRO A 61 2.74 -16.40 12.26
N ASP A 62 2.60 -15.45 13.19
CA ASP A 62 1.71 -15.56 14.36
C ASP A 62 0.25 -15.33 13.96
N SER A 63 -0.59 -16.36 14.10
CA SER A 63 -2.02 -16.31 13.77
C SER A 63 -2.80 -15.33 14.63
N ASP A 64 -2.42 -15.13 15.89
CA ASP A 64 -3.10 -14.20 16.80
C ASP A 64 -2.80 -12.75 16.44
N MET A 65 -1.57 -12.49 15.98
CA MET A 65 -1.20 -11.19 15.42
C MET A 65 -2.06 -10.86 14.20
N ARG A 66 -2.28 -11.83 13.31
CA ARG A 66 -3.15 -11.64 12.14
C ARG A 66 -4.58 -11.31 12.54
N LEU A 67 -5.16 -12.03 13.51
CA LEU A 67 -6.50 -11.72 14.05
C LEU A 67 -6.57 -10.29 14.58
N LEU A 68 -5.55 -9.88 15.34
CA LEU A 68 -5.49 -8.54 15.92
C LEU A 68 -5.43 -7.46 14.83
N VAL A 69 -4.66 -7.67 13.77
CA VAL A 69 -4.62 -6.78 12.61
C VAL A 69 -5.97 -6.70 11.91
N GLN A 70 -6.64 -7.84 11.68
CA GLN A 70 -7.97 -7.84 11.07
C GLN A 70 -8.98 -7.08 11.92
N ARG A 71 -8.97 -7.23 13.25
CA ARG A 71 -9.84 -6.46 14.16
C ARG A 71 -9.56 -4.95 14.11
N ILE A 72 -8.31 -4.54 13.95
CA ILE A 72 -7.95 -3.12 13.76
C ILE A 72 -8.52 -2.61 12.44
N LEU A 73 -8.34 -3.36 11.35
CA LEU A 73 -8.90 -3.00 10.05
C LEU A 73 -10.43 -2.88 10.12
N GLN A 74 -11.12 -3.88 10.68
CA GLN A 74 -12.57 -3.88 10.86
C GLN A 74 -13.04 -2.64 11.64
N THR A 75 -12.42 -2.36 12.78
CA THR A 75 -12.74 -1.19 13.63
C THR A 75 -12.60 0.14 12.88
N LEU A 76 -11.62 0.24 11.98
CA LEU A 76 -11.34 1.46 11.23
C LEU A 76 -12.10 1.55 9.91
N ILE A 77 -12.57 0.44 9.35
CA ILE A 77 -13.38 0.41 8.11
C ILE A 77 -14.85 0.63 8.44
N ASP A 78 -15.35 0.01 9.50
CA ASP A 78 -16.78 -0.02 9.83
C ASP A 78 -17.28 1.32 10.35
N ARG A 79 -18.02 2.06 9.51
CA ARG A 79 -18.61 3.34 9.89
C ARG A 79 -19.98 3.18 10.53
N HIS A 80 -20.63 2.04 10.29
CA HIS A 80 -22.05 1.84 10.59
C HIS A 80 -22.34 0.69 11.56
N ASN A 81 -21.31 0.19 12.24
CA ASN A 81 -21.40 -0.92 13.21
C ASN A 81 -21.95 -2.22 12.57
N ASN A 82 -21.50 -2.54 11.36
CA ASN A 82 -21.80 -3.79 10.69
C ASN A 82 -20.93 -4.98 11.13
N THR A 83 -19.83 -4.74 11.86
CA THR A 83 -18.86 -5.77 12.24
C THR A 83 -19.51 -6.96 12.93
N GLU A 84 -20.34 -6.73 13.94
CA GLU A 84 -21.03 -7.79 14.70
C GLU A 84 -21.99 -8.63 13.84
N LYS A 85 -22.51 -8.05 12.75
CA LYS A 85 -23.41 -8.73 11.79
C LYS A 85 -22.62 -9.58 10.80
N LEU A 86 -21.36 -9.24 10.55
CA LEU A 86 -20.51 -9.84 9.52
C LEU A 86 -19.39 -10.71 10.08
N LEU A 87 -19.43 -11.08 11.36
CA LEU A 87 -18.43 -11.93 12.00
C LEU A 87 -18.31 -13.31 11.33
N LYS A 88 -19.41 -13.83 10.79
CA LYS A 88 -19.48 -15.15 10.17
C LYS A 88 -19.94 -15.08 8.71
N PRO A 89 -19.29 -15.82 7.80
CA PRO A 89 -19.80 -16.04 6.45
C PRO A 89 -21.22 -16.58 6.46
N THR A 90 -22.09 -16.02 5.62
CA THR A 90 -23.49 -16.43 5.52
C THR A 90 -24.03 -16.18 4.12
N ILE A 91 -25.04 -16.98 3.76
CA ILE A 91 -25.82 -16.79 2.54
C ILE A 91 -27.17 -16.07 2.78
N ASN A 92 -27.52 -15.85 4.05
CA ASN A 92 -28.81 -15.28 4.46
C ASN A 92 -28.69 -13.79 4.78
N LEU A 93 -28.41 -12.97 3.77
CA LEU A 93 -28.12 -11.54 3.97
C LEU A 93 -29.33 -10.70 4.39
N SER A 94 -30.54 -11.15 4.03
CA SER A 94 -31.77 -10.40 4.31
C SER A 94 -32.09 -10.28 5.80
N GLU A 95 -31.45 -11.11 6.64
CA GLU A 95 -31.64 -11.12 8.10
C GLU A 95 -30.62 -10.26 8.84
N LEU A 96 -29.58 -9.76 8.15
CA LEU A 96 -28.45 -9.09 8.78
C LEU A 96 -28.69 -7.61 9.08
N ASP A 97 -29.79 -7.01 8.60
CA ASP A 97 -30.10 -5.57 8.76
C ASP A 97 -28.88 -4.67 8.48
N LEU A 98 -28.15 -4.94 7.40
CA LEU A 98 -26.92 -4.22 7.05
C LEU A 98 -27.21 -2.76 6.74
N VAL A 99 -26.32 -1.88 7.21
CA VAL A 99 -26.37 -0.45 6.90
C VAL A 99 -25.28 -0.14 5.88
N ALA A 100 -25.68 0.10 4.63
CA ALA A 100 -24.77 0.47 3.56
C ALA A 100 -25.11 1.89 3.07
N GLU A 101 -24.11 2.77 3.04
CA GLU A 101 -24.22 4.10 2.46
C GLU A 101 -23.58 4.15 1.08
N LYS A 102 -23.94 5.16 0.29
CA LYS A 102 -23.35 5.35 -1.03
C LYS A 102 -21.86 5.65 -0.91
N CYS A 103 -21.03 4.80 -1.52
CA CYS A 103 -19.58 5.00 -1.58
C CYS A 103 -19.23 6.37 -2.21
N SER A 104 -18.34 7.11 -1.54
CA SER A 104 -17.87 8.40 -2.02
C SER A 104 -16.85 8.25 -3.14
N ARG A 105 -16.72 9.26 -4.01
CA ARG A 105 -15.67 9.26 -5.05
C ARG A 105 -14.26 9.16 -4.45
N SER A 106 -14.03 9.80 -3.32
CA SER A 106 -12.73 9.74 -2.62
C SER A 106 -12.43 8.32 -2.13
N ASP A 107 -13.44 7.62 -1.61
CA ASP A 107 -13.30 6.26 -1.12
C ASP A 107 -13.13 5.25 -2.26
N SER A 108 -13.84 5.42 -3.39
CA SER A 108 -13.60 4.62 -4.61
C SER A 108 -12.16 4.77 -5.11
N ILE A 109 -11.64 6.00 -5.19
CA ILE A 109 -10.26 6.26 -5.59
C ILE A 109 -9.27 5.65 -4.60
N PHE A 110 -9.54 5.75 -3.30
CA PHE A 110 -8.74 5.10 -2.27
C PHE A 110 -8.70 3.59 -2.49
N LEU A 111 -9.84 2.94 -2.67
CA LEU A 111 -9.90 1.49 -2.84
C LEU A 111 -9.15 1.08 -4.11
N ARG A 112 -9.44 1.67 -5.27
CA ARG A 112 -8.75 1.32 -6.53
C ARG A 112 -7.23 1.55 -6.49
N LYS A 113 -6.77 2.55 -5.72
CA LYS A 113 -5.33 2.79 -5.55
C LYS A 113 -4.66 1.71 -4.70
N ASN A 114 -5.35 1.22 -3.67
CA ASN A 114 -4.76 0.32 -2.67
C ASN A 114 -5.18 -1.15 -2.84
N SER A 115 -6.20 -1.43 -3.66
CA SER A 115 -6.76 -2.77 -3.89
C SER A 115 -5.71 -3.77 -4.36
N PRO A 116 -4.75 -3.46 -5.28
CA PRO A 116 -3.84 -4.49 -5.77
C PRO A 116 -3.00 -5.12 -4.64
N ASP A 117 -2.41 -4.28 -3.79
CA ASP A 117 -1.56 -4.73 -2.69
C ASP A 117 -2.39 -5.27 -1.50
N MET A 118 -3.50 -4.59 -1.17
CA MET A 118 -4.35 -4.97 -0.06
C MET A 118 -5.02 -6.33 -0.31
N PHE A 119 -5.54 -6.54 -1.52
CA PHE A 119 -6.20 -7.78 -1.92
C PHE A 119 -5.20 -8.93 -2.08
N GLN A 120 -3.98 -8.64 -2.55
CA GLN A 120 -2.89 -9.61 -2.51
C GLN A 120 -2.62 -10.10 -1.09
N CYS A 121 -2.50 -9.18 -0.11
CA CYS A 121 -2.27 -9.56 1.28
C CYS A 121 -3.42 -10.39 1.87
N PHE A 122 -4.67 -10.17 1.44
CA PHE A 122 -5.78 -11.03 1.84
C PHE A 122 -5.67 -12.44 1.26
N VAL A 123 -5.32 -12.56 -0.02
CA VAL A 123 -5.10 -13.87 -0.67
C VAL A 123 -3.94 -14.61 0.01
N ASP A 124 -2.77 -13.97 0.11
CA ASP A 124 -1.58 -14.56 0.75
C ASP A 124 -1.87 -14.95 2.20
N GLY A 125 -2.59 -14.09 2.93
CA GLY A 125 -2.98 -14.34 4.31
C GLY A 125 -3.91 -15.54 4.45
N LEU A 126 -4.83 -15.75 3.50
CA LEU A 126 -5.72 -16.91 3.44
C LEU A 126 -4.99 -18.20 3.05
N GLU A 127 -3.83 -18.12 2.40
CA GLU A 127 -3.02 -19.29 2.00
C GLU A 127 -2.10 -19.81 3.12
N LEU A 128 -1.99 -19.10 4.25
CA LEU A 128 -1.14 -19.52 5.37
C LEU A 128 -1.66 -20.81 6.02
N GLU A 129 -0.78 -21.81 6.13
CA GLU A 129 -1.09 -23.17 6.59
C GLU A 129 -1.59 -23.24 8.04
N ASN A 130 -1.20 -22.29 8.88
CA ASN A 130 -1.59 -22.24 10.29
C ASN A 130 -2.85 -21.42 10.56
N ASN A 131 -3.66 -21.13 9.53
CA ASN A 131 -4.95 -20.48 9.71
C ASN A 131 -5.94 -21.40 10.43
N THR A 132 -6.56 -20.85 11.46
CA THR A 132 -7.78 -21.40 12.06
C THR A 132 -9.02 -20.92 11.30
N VAL A 133 -10.19 -21.48 11.61
CA VAL A 133 -11.47 -20.97 11.10
C VAL A 133 -11.65 -19.49 11.46
N GLU A 134 -11.29 -19.08 12.69
CA GLU A 134 -11.39 -17.68 13.13
C GLU A 134 -10.50 -16.76 12.27
N ASN A 135 -9.32 -17.23 11.83
CA ASN A 135 -8.48 -16.45 10.92
C ASN A 135 -9.19 -16.19 9.59
N ILE A 136 -9.80 -17.22 9.00
CA ILE A 136 -10.53 -17.12 7.73
C ILE A 136 -11.78 -16.22 7.90
N GLU A 137 -12.54 -16.40 8.98
CA GLU A 137 -13.70 -15.56 9.33
C GLU A 137 -13.32 -14.10 9.52
N SER A 138 -12.16 -13.82 10.13
CA SER A 138 -11.69 -12.45 10.33
C SER A 138 -11.34 -11.76 9.01
N VAL A 139 -10.72 -12.48 8.06
CA VAL A 139 -10.46 -11.94 6.71
C VAL A 139 -11.76 -11.74 5.94
N TYR A 140 -12.70 -12.70 6.04
CA TYR A 140 -14.05 -12.53 5.51
C TYR A 140 -14.71 -11.24 6.02
N SER A 141 -14.72 -11.04 7.34
CA SER A 141 -15.34 -9.88 7.98
C SER A 141 -14.75 -8.57 7.44
N THR A 142 -13.43 -8.50 7.30
CA THR A 142 -12.74 -7.33 6.75
C THR A 142 -13.13 -7.07 5.29
N ILE A 143 -13.15 -8.10 4.44
CA ILE A 143 -13.55 -7.95 3.03
C ILE A 143 -15.05 -7.58 2.92
N ALA A 144 -15.90 -8.20 3.75
CA ALA A 144 -17.33 -7.91 3.78
C ALA A 144 -17.60 -6.45 4.17
N LEU A 145 -16.89 -5.92 5.18
CA LEU A 145 -16.95 -4.51 5.53
C LEU A 145 -16.45 -3.60 4.41
N LEU A 146 -15.37 -3.96 3.70
CA LEU A 146 -14.93 -3.21 2.52
C LEU A 146 -16.01 -3.18 1.44
N ILE A 147 -16.72 -4.29 1.22
CA ILE A 147 -17.83 -4.35 0.25
C ILE A 147 -18.98 -3.45 0.71
N VAL A 148 -19.40 -3.53 1.97
CA VAL A 148 -20.52 -2.74 2.52
C VAL A 148 -20.22 -1.24 2.52
N GLU A 149 -18.98 -0.86 2.85
CA GLU A 149 -18.58 0.54 2.99
C GLU A 149 -18.13 1.19 1.69
N LEU A 150 -17.53 0.41 0.78
CA LEU A 150 -16.84 0.91 -0.43
C LEU A 150 -17.35 0.30 -1.74
N GLY A 151 -18.37 -0.55 -1.68
CA GLY A 151 -19.02 -1.13 -2.85
C GLY A 151 -19.68 -0.06 -3.73
N CYS A 152 -19.28 0.01 -4.98
CA CYS A 152 -19.93 0.80 -6.03
C CYS A 152 -19.54 0.27 -7.40
N ASP A 153 -20.24 0.74 -8.44
CA ASP A 153 -20.03 0.39 -9.84
C ASP A 153 -18.54 0.37 -10.27
N GLU A 154 -17.73 1.30 -9.77
CA GLU A 154 -16.29 1.39 -10.09
C GLU A 154 -15.42 0.33 -9.39
N THR A 155 -15.86 -0.21 -8.25
CA THR A 155 -15.06 -1.09 -7.37
C THR A 155 -15.52 -2.56 -7.41
N ILE A 156 -16.71 -2.83 -7.96
CA ILE A 156 -17.21 -4.21 -8.15
C ILE A 156 -16.21 -5.10 -8.92
N PRO A 157 -15.58 -4.65 -10.03
CA PRO A 157 -14.61 -5.49 -10.75
C PRO A 157 -13.40 -5.88 -9.88
N ASP A 158 -12.90 -4.98 -9.02
CA ASP A 158 -11.80 -5.28 -8.10
C ASP A 158 -12.19 -6.41 -7.13
N PHE A 159 -13.39 -6.34 -6.53
CA PHE A 159 -13.87 -7.38 -5.62
C PHE A 159 -14.10 -8.71 -6.32
N LEU A 160 -14.71 -8.72 -7.52
CA LEU A 160 -14.90 -9.95 -8.29
C LEU A 160 -13.57 -10.63 -8.64
N ASN A 161 -12.54 -9.84 -8.98
CA ASN A 161 -11.19 -10.35 -9.22
C ASN A 161 -10.60 -10.97 -7.94
N LEU A 162 -10.76 -10.33 -6.78
CA LEU A 162 -10.36 -10.90 -5.49
C LEU A 162 -11.04 -12.25 -5.24
N LEU A 163 -12.35 -12.36 -5.47
CA LEU A 163 -13.09 -13.61 -5.27
C LEU A 163 -12.64 -14.74 -6.21
N LEU A 164 -12.37 -14.41 -7.47
CA LEU A 164 -11.80 -15.36 -8.44
C LEU A 164 -10.42 -15.85 -7.99
N ARG A 165 -9.57 -14.97 -7.47
CA ARG A 165 -8.25 -15.32 -6.96
C ARG A 165 -8.31 -16.21 -5.72
N ILE A 166 -9.20 -15.92 -4.77
CA ILE A 166 -9.39 -16.80 -3.60
C ILE A 166 -9.91 -18.17 -4.03
N GLN A 167 -10.81 -18.22 -5.02
CA GLN A 167 -11.28 -19.48 -5.59
C GLN A 167 -10.13 -20.24 -6.28
N GLU A 168 -9.26 -19.56 -7.02
CA GLU A 168 -8.07 -20.16 -7.63
C GLU A 168 -7.17 -20.80 -6.57
N SER A 169 -6.91 -20.11 -5.45
CA SER A 169 -6.19 -20.68 -4.30
C SER A 169 -6.87 -21.94 -3.75
N ALA A 170 -8.20 -21.97 -3.68
CA ALA A 170 -8.95 -23.13 -3.19
C ALA A 170 -8.88 -24.35 -4.13
N VAL A 171 -8.81 -24.12 -5.44
CA VAL A 171 -8.76 -25.19 -6.48
C VAL A 171 -7.33 -25.61 -6.81
N SER A 172 -6.35 -24.72 -6.66
CA SER A 172 -4.95 -24.94 -7.03
C SER A 172 -4.32 -26.10 -6.26
N ASN A 173 -3.68 -27.04 -6.96
CA ASN A 173 -2.93 -28.12 -6.34
C ASN A 173 -1.51 -27.70 -5.91
N ASN A 174 -1.13 -26.44 -6.17
CA ASN A 174 0.25 -25.96 -5.93
C ASN A 174 0.49 -25.51 -4.48
N ASN A 175 -0.57 -25.32 -3.68
CA ASN A 175 -0.47 -24.96 -2.27
C ASN A 175 -0.75 -26.17 -1.36
N GLN A 176 -0.30 -26.07 -0.10
CA GLN A 176 -0.38 -27.15 0.89
C GLN A 176 -1.70 -27.11 1.70
N LEU A 177 -2.74 -26.46 1.17
CA LEU A 177 -4.01 -26.28 1.87
C LEU A 177 -4.77 -27.59 2.05
N THR A 178 -5.24 -27.83 3.27
CA THR A 178 -6.08 -28.98 3.60
C THR A 178 -7.44 -28.90 2.89
N ALA A 179 -8.13 -30.04 2.74
CA ALA A 179 -9.47 -30.06 2.15
C ALA A 179 -10.47 -29.17 2.91
N ALA A 180 -10.46 -29.21 4.25
CA ALA A 180 -11.32 -28.36 5.08
C ALA A 180 -11.04 -26.87 4.83
N HIS A 181 -9.77 -26.49 4.72
CA HIS A 181 -9.38 -25.12 4.39
C HIS A 181 -9.91 -24.69 3.02
N ARG A 182 -9.78 -25.53 2.01
CA ARG A 182 -10.29 -25.26 0.65
C ARG A 182 -11.82 -25.08 0.65
N TYR A 183 -12.54 -25.90 1.39
CA TYR A 183 -14.00 -25.76 1.58
C TYR A 183 -14.37 -24.45 2.28
N ASN A 184 -13.64 -24.07 3.32
CA ASN A 184 -13.80 -22.78 3.99
C ASN A 184 -13.59 -21.60 3.02
N LEU A 185 -12.61 -21.67 2.11
CA LEU A 185 -12.39 -20.64 1.09
C LEU A 185 -13.56 -20.56 0.09
N HIS A 186 -14.11 -21.69 -0.35
CA HIS A 186 -15.29 -21.68 -1.23
C HIS A 186 -16.55 -21.11 -0.55
N ALA A 187 -16.74 -21.39 0.74
CA ALA A 187 -17.83 -20.85 1.54
C ALA A 187 -17.67 -19.33 1.76
N LEU A 188 -16.45 -18.87 2.05
CA LEU A 188 -16.09 -17.45 2.15
C LEU A 188 -16.40 -16.74 0.83
N VAL A 189 -15.95 -17.30 -0.30
CA VAL A 189 -16.15 -16.74 -1.63
C VAL A 189 -17.63 -16.64 -1.99
N ALA A 190 -18.42 -17.68 -1.72
CA ALA A 190 -19.87 -17.64 -1.95
C ALA A 190 -20.57 -16.53 -1.14
N SER A 191 -20.20 -16.40 0.14
CA SER A 191 -20.78 -15.42 1.05
C SER A 191 -20.47 -13.98 0.63
N LEU A 192 -19.25 -13.72 0.17
CA LEU A 192 -18.87 -12.39 -0.34
C LEU A 192 -19.47 -12.12 -1.72
N LEU A 193 -19.58 -13.13 -2.58
CA LEU A 193 -20.13 -12.98 -3.92
C LEU A 193 -21.59 -12.51 -3.85
N ILE A 194 -22.41 -13.12 -2.99
CA ILE A 194 -23.82 -12.74 -2.85
C ILE A 194 -24.00 -11.37 -2.15
N LEU A 195 -23.00 -10.92 -1.39
CA LEU A 195 -23.01 -9.62 -0.70
C LEU A 195 -22.85 -8.46 -1.70
N LEU A 196 -22.10 -8.66 -2.77
CA LEU A 196 -21.91 -7.64 -3.82
C LEU A 196 -23.24 -7.14 -4.43
N PRO A 197 -24.11 -7.99 -5.01
CA PRO A 197 -25.38 -7.55 -5.56
C PRO A 197 -26.40 -7.12 -4.49
N HIS A 198 -26.18 -7.47 -3.21
CA HIS A 198 -26.99 -6.99 -2.09
C HIS A 198 -26.66 -5.53 -1.74
N VAL A 199 -25.37 -5.15 -1.77
CA VAL A 199 -24.91 -3.79 -1.50
C VAL A 199 -25.04 -2.89 -2.72
N VAL A 200 -24.63 -3.38 -3.89
CA VAL A 200 -24.72 -2.67 -5.18
C VAL A 200 -25.71 -3.41 -6.06
N ALA A 201 -26.91 -2.85 -6.22
CA ALA A 201 -28.02 -3.54 -6.89
C ALA A 201 -27.73 -3.85 -8.38
N ILE A 202 -27.20 -5.05 -8.65
CA ILE A 202 -26.86 -5.56 -9.99
C ILE A 202 -27.67 -6.83 -10.25
N SER A 203 -28.82 -6.71 -10.92
CA SER A 203 -29.76 -7.83 -11.13
C SER A 203 -29.12 -9.05 -11.84
N PRO A 204 -28.36 -8.89 -12.95
CA PRO A 204 -27.74 -10.05 -13.60
C PRO A 204 -26.77 -10.81 -12.68
N LEU A 205 -26.00 -10.08 -11.87
CA LEU A 205 -25.08 -10.67 -10.90
C LEU A 205 -25.86 -11.39 -9.79
N LYS A 206 -26.95 -10.81 -9.29
CA LYS A 206 -27.83 -11.46 -8.30
C LYS A 206 -28.37 -12.79 -8.82
N GLU A 207 -28.89 -12.82 -10.05
CA GLU A 207 -29.42 -14.04 -10.66
C GLU A 207 -28.33 -15.11 -10.86
N TYR A 208 -27.12 -14.70 -11.21
CA TYR A 208 -25.97 -15.59 -11.29
C TYR A 208 -25.63 -16.21 -9.92
N CYS A 209 -25.60 -15.40 -8.86
CA CYS A 209 -25.36 -15.86 -7.50
C CYS A 209 -26.44 -16.85 -7.05
N ASP A 210 -27.72 -16.51 -7.24
CA ASP A 210 -28.84 -17.37 -6.85
C ASP A 210 -28.74 -18.74 -7.54
N LYS A 211 -28.40 -18.79 -8.84
CA LYS A 211 -28.18 -20.04 -9.59
C LYS A 211 -27.01 -20.85 -9.04
N LEU A 212 -25.87 -20.22 -8.76
CA LEU A 212 -24.69 -20.90 -8.22
C LEU A 212 -24.97 -21.53 -6.85
N ILE A 213 -25.67 -20.82 -5.96
CA ILE A 213 -26.03 -21.32 -4.64
C ILE A 213 -27.01 -22.49 -4.76
N GLU A 214 -28.01 -22.39 -5.62
CA GLU A 214 -28.94 -23.49 -5.85
C GLU A 214 -28.23 -24.72 -6.44
N GLU A 215 -27.32 -24.56 -7.40
CA GLU A 215 -26.56 -25.67 -7.97
C GLU A 215 -25.69 -26.39 -6.93
N ARG A 216 -25.05 -25.63 -6.02
CA ARG A 216 -24.31 -26.22 -4.89
C ARG A 216 -25.22 -27.02 -3.95
N LYS A 217 -26.45 -26.58 -3.74
CA LYS A 217 -27.44 -27.32 -2.93
C LYS A 217 -27.96 -28.56 -3.66
N THR A 218 -28.35 -28.45 -4.94
CA THR A 218 -28.93 -29.56 -5.71
C THR A 218 -27.94 -30.71 -5.92
N GLN A 219 -26.65 -30.40 -6.07
CA GLN A 219 -25.58 -31.40 -6.17
C GLN A 219 -25.04 -31.89 -4.83
N ASN A 220 -25.67 -31.52 -3.70
CA ASN A 220 -25.24 -31.88 -2.35
C ASN A 220 -23.79 -31.45 -2.02
N ALA A 221 -23.34 -30.34 -2.63
CA ALA A 221 -22.04 -29.71 -2.39
C ALA A 221 -22.13 -28.65 -1.28
N THR A 222 -22.85 -28.95 -0.21
CA THR A 222 -23.10 -28.02 0.92
C THR A 222 -21.83 -27.63 1.66
N HIS A 223 -20.77 -28.42 1.58
CA HIS A 223 -19.45 -28.10 2.10
C HIS A 223 -18.79 -26.89 1.40
N LEU A 224 -19.28 -26.46 0.23
CA LEU A 224 -18.85 -25.24 -0.47
C LEU A 224 -19.67 -24.01 -0.06
N LEU A 225 -20.58 -24.15 0.91
CA LEU A 225 -21.43 -23.11 1.46
C LEU A 225 -21.14 -22.96 2.96
N PRO A 226 -21.46 -21.80 3.56
CA PRO A 226 -21.36 -21.62 5.02
C PRO A 226 -22.16 -22.65 5.82
N GLU A 227 -21.82 -22.92 7.09
CA GLU A 227 -20.76 -22.29 7.90
C GLU A 227 -19.34 -22.82 7.59
N LEU A 228 -18.33 -22.11 8.07
CA LEU A 228 -16.93 -22.56 8.03
C LEU A 228 -16.69 -23.57 9.14
N LEU A 229 -16.02 -24.68 8.83
CA LEU A 229 -15.81 -25.79 9.75
C LEU A 229 -14.34 -26.16 9.85
N VAL A 230 -13.94 -26.64 11.03
CA VAL A 230 -12.62 -27.25 11.23
C VAL A 230 -12.56 -28.62 10.57
N HIS A 231 -13.67 -29.35 10.59
CA HIS A 231 -13.80 -30.70 10.04
C HIS A 231 -15.06 -30.81 9.20
N TYR A 232 -14.92 -31.47 8.04
CA TYR A 232 -16.01 -31.70 7.10
C TYR A 232 -16.19 -33.20 6.89
N ASP A 233 -17.42 -33.69 7.04
CA ASP A 233 -17.78 -35.10 6.83
C ASP A 233 -18.08 -35.40 5.36
N VAL A 234 -17.11 -35.11 4.47
CA VAL A 234 -17.25 -35.37 3.02
C VAL A 234 -16.56 -36.69 2.68
N LYS A 235 -17.36 -37.76 2.61
CA LYS A 235 -16.89 -39.09 2.19
C LYS A 235 -16.68 -39.08 0.67
N SER A 236 -15.43 -38.99 0.23
CA SER A 236 -15.03 -38.98 -1.18
C SER A 236 -15.69 -37.84 -1.98
N PRO A 237 -15.14 -36.61 -1.93
CA PRO A 237 -15.68 -35.50 -2.70
C PRO A 237 -15.71 -35.87 -4.19
N ALA A 238 -16.87 -35.69 -4.83
CA ALA A 238 -16.94 -35.74 -6.27
C ALA A 238 -16.01 -34.67 -6.86
N PRO A 239 -15.42 -34.88 -8.04
CA PRO A 239 -14.66 -33.84 -8.71
C PRO A 239 -15.50 -32.57 -8.82
N LEU A 240 -14.92 -31.43 -8.45
CA LEU A 240 -15.58 -30.14 -8.59
C LEU A 240 -15.86 -29.91 -10.08
N THR A 241 -17.14 -29.94 -10.45
CA THR A 241 -17.59 -29.60 -11.80
C THR A 241 -17.57 -28.09 -11.99
N GLU A 242 -17.35 -27.64 -13.24
CA GLU A 242 -17.20 -26.22 -13.56
C GLU A 242 -18.42 -25.37 -13.14
N ASN A 243 -19.62 -25.95 -13.10
CA ASN A 243 -20.84 -25.27 -12.69
C ASN A 243 -20.97 -25.04 -11.17
N LEU A 244 -20.11 -25.63 -10.34
CA LEU A 244 -20.03 -25.36 -8.90
C LEU A 244 -19.03 -24.25 -8.58
N LEU A 245 -18.24 -23.82 -9.57
CA LEU A 245 -17.25 -22.77 -9.47
C LEU A 245 -17.79 -21.46 -10.04
N ILE A 246 -17.23 -20.35 -9.56
CA ILE A 246 -17.43 -19.05 -10.16
C ILE A 246 -16.75 -19.03 -11.53
N ASP A 247 -17.48 -18.62 -12.55
CA ASP A 247 -17.01 -18.47 -13.92
C ASP A 247 -16.75 -16.99 -14.23
N GLN A 248 -15.50 -16.68 -14.54
CA GLN A 248 -15.02 -15.34 -14.91
C GLN A 248 -15.74 -14.79 -16.14
N ALA A 249 -16.03 -15.63 -17.14
CA ALA A 249 -16.72 -15.19 -18.35
C ALA A 249 -18.16 -14.79 -18.04
N ALA A 250 -18.89 -15.63 -17.29
CA ALA A 250 -20.25 -15.33 -16.83
C ALA A 250 -20.32 -14.05 -15.98
N LEU A 251 -19.35 -13.83 -15.08
CA LEU A 251 -19.27 -12.59 -14.30
C LEU A 251 -19.07 -11.37 -15.21
N GLY A 252 -18.16 -11.45 -16.18
CA GLY A 252 -17.94 -10.38 -17.15
C GLY A 252 -19.20 -10.04 -17.94
N ASP A 253 -19.99 -11.05 -18.32
CA ASP A 253 -21.26 -10.83 -19.02
C ASP A 253 -22.35 -10.25 -18.11
N CYS A 254 -22.37 -10.60 -16.82
CA CYS A 254 -23.24 -9.96 -15.84
C CYS A 254 -22.95 -8.45 -15.72
N LEU A 255 -21.67 -8.07 -15.70
CA LEU A 255 -21.26 -6.65 -15.67
C LEU A 255 -21.65 -5.91 -16.95
N LYS A 256 -21.38 -6.50 -18.12
CA LYS A 256 -21.78 -5.90 -19.41
C LYS A 256 -23.29 -5.72 -19.50
N ALA A 257 -24.07 -6.71 -19.06
CA ALA A 257 -25.54 -6.64 -19.05
C ALA A 257 -26.06 -5.52 -18.13
N ALA A 258 -25.31 -5.18 -17.08
CA ALA A 258 -25.60 -4.06 -16.19
C ALA A 258 -25.05 -2.71 -16.69
N GLY A 259 -24.37 -2.68 -17.84
CA GLY A 259 -23.75 -1.47 -18.39
C GLY A 259 -22.45 -1.05 -17.69
N LEU A 260 -21.83 -1.96 -16.94
CA LEU A 260 -20.56 -1.75 -16.23
C LEU A 260 -19.37 -2.18 -17.10
N ASP A 261 -18.22 -1.53 -16.91
CA ASP A 261 -17.00 -1.88 -17.63
C ASP A 261 -16.42 -3.21 -17.11
N SER A 262 -16.38 -4.22 -17.98
CA SER A 262 -15.78 -5.52 -17.69
C SER A 262 -14.29 -5.60 -18.04
N GLY A 263 -13.69 -4.53 -18.59
CA GLY A 263 -12.33 -4.52 -19.13
C GLY A 263 -11.24 -4.90 -18.12
N HIS A 264 -11.48 -4.65 -16.83
CA HIS A 264 -10.56 -4.97 -15.74
C HIS A 264 -10.64 -6.42 -15.23
N MET A 265 -11.59 -7.23 -15.74
CA MET A 265 -11.76 -8.63 -15.33
C MET A 265 -10.82 -9.60 -16.05
N SER A 266 -9.88 -9.13 -16.89
CA SER A 266 -8.94 -9.99 -17.62
C SER A 266 -7.89 -10.60 -16.68
N ASN A 267 -7.46 -11.84 -16.96
CA ASN A 267 -6.25 -12.47 -16.39
C ASN A 267 -4.99 -11.67 -16.73
N SER A 268 -4.81 -10.50 -16.12
CA SER A 268 -3.48 -10.01 -15.84
C SER A 268 -3.05 -10.76 -14.59
N SER A 269 -2.26 -11.81 -14.78
CA SER A 269 -1.19 -12.07 -13.85
C SER A 269 -0.43 -10.75 -13.71
N LEU A 270 -0.81 -9.95 -12.72
CA LEU A 270 -0.11 -8.72 -12.38
C LEU A 270 1.23 -9.17 -11.79
N SER A 271 2.16 -9.51 -12.67
CA SER A 271 3.59 -9.46 -12.42
C SER A 271 4.01 -7.99 -12.29
N HIS A 272 3.30 -7.22 -11.46
CA HIS A 272 3.88 -6.04 -10.84
C HIS A 272 4.70 -6.56 -9.68
N ARG A 273 6.02 -6.46 -9.84
CA ARG A 273 6.99 -6.61 -8.75
C ARG A 273 6.40 -5.99 -7.49
N HIS A 274 6.11 -6.81 -6.50
CA HIS A 274 5.57 -6.38 -5.23
C HIS A 274 6.48 -5.30 -4.62
N SER A 275 5.98 -4.06 -4.56
CA SER A 275 6.69 -2.97 -3.88
C SER A 275 6.81 -3.22 -2.37
N TRP A 276 5.99 -4.12 -1.81
CA TRP A 276 5.95 -4.38 -0.36
C TRP A 276 6.70 -5.63 0.09
N VAL A 277 7.06 -6.54 -0.82
CA VAL A 277 7.56 -7.90 -0.47
C VAL A 277 8.98 -8.19 -0.97
N ALA A 278 9.57 -7.40 -1.87
CA ALA A 278 10.94 -7.65 -2.33
C ALA A 278 12.01 -6.95 -1.47
N SER A 279 12.30 -7.48 -0.28
CA SER A 279 13.55 -7.21 0.45
C SER A 279 14.04 -8.41 1.25
N THR A 280 13.97 -9.60 0.67
CA THR A 280 14.70 -10.77 1.16
C THR A 280 15.06 -11.68 -0.02
N GLY A 281 16.34 -11.69 -0.41
CA GLY A 281 16.89 -12.69 -1.34
C GLY A 281 17.64 -12.13 -2.53
N VAL A 282 18.97 -12.02 -2.38
CA VAL A 282 19.90 -11.91 -3.51
C VAL A 282 20.07 -13.30 -4.12
N THR A 283 19.70 -13.47 -5.39
CA THR A 283 20.31 -14.48 -6.26
C THR A 283 20.49 -13.89 -7.65
N MET A 284 21.74 -13.50 -7.94
CA MET A 284 22.23 -13.37 -9.31
C MET A 284 22.10 -14.72 -10.03
N LYS A 285 21.42 -14.74 -11.17
CA LYS A 285 21.80 -15.50 -12.38
C LYS A 285 20.93 -15.02 -13.54
N GLY A 286 21.59 -14.55 -14.59
CA GLY A 286 20.95 -13.84 -15.68
C GLY A 286 20.15 -14.73 -16.64
N SER A 287 19.33 -14.07 -17.45
CA SER A 287 19.13 -14.46 -18.83
C SER A 287 18.73 -13.23 -19.64
N VAL A 288 19.31 -13.15 -20.84
CA VAL A 288 19.21 -12.12 -21.86
C VAL A 288 18.01 -12.44 -22.76
N THR A 289 17.49 -11.44 -23.49
CA THR A 289 16.36 -11.40 -24.46
C THR A 289 14.97 -11.38 -23.80
N ASP A 290 14.06 -10.42 -24.04
CA ASP A 290 13.82 -9.65 -25.25
C ASP A 290 13.37 -8.20 -24.96
N LEU A 291 13.90 -7.28 -25.76
CA LEU A 291 13.56 -5.85 -25.80
C LEU A 291 12.30 -5.64 -26.65
N THR A 292 11.23 -5.10 -26.08
CA THR A 292 10.26 -4.21 -26.78
C THR A 292 9.22 -3.68 -25.79
N SER A 293 9.52 -2.59 -25.11
CA SER A 293 8.60 -1.45 -24.94
C SER A 293 9.34 -0.33 -24.21
N MET A 294 9.24 0.88 -24.74
CA MET A 294 9.97 2.08 -24.33
C MET A 294 9.75 2.41 -22.84
N GLU A 295 10.82 2.36 -22.04
CA GLU A 295 10.93 3.10 -20.78
C GLU A 295 11.35 4.54 -21.10
N LEU A 296 10.56 5.52 -20.65
CA LEU A 296 11.04 6.87 -20.37
C LEU A 296 10.94 7.08 -18.86
N ASP A 297 12.01 7.61 -18.28
CA ASP A 297 12.21 8.00 -16.88
C ASP A 297 12.49 6.92 -15.83
N SER A 298 13.70 6.36 -15.90
CA SER A 298 14.41 5.80 -14.75
C SER A 298 15.62 6.67 -14.38
N ALA A 299 15.35 7.87 -13.83
CA ALA A 299 16.39 8.78 -13.34
C ALA A 299 16.19 9.18 -11.87
N THR A 300 15.72 8.27 -11.02
CA THR A 300 15.74 8.44 -9.56
C THR A 300 15.89 7.10 -8.86
N SER A 301 17.13 6.67 -8.66
CA SER A 301 17.45 5.55 -7.76
C SER A 301 18.72 5.88 -6.97
N THR A 302 18.56 6.77 -5.99
CA THR A 302 19.46 6.89 -4.84
C THR A 302 18.63 7.44 -3.68
N PRO A 303 18.43 6.71 -2.56
CA PRO A 303 17.66 7.22 -1.45
C PRO A 303 18.45 8.32 -0.76
N GLY A 304 17.88 9.53 -0.64
CA GLY A 304 18.38 10.57 0.26
C GLY A 304 19.07 11.79 -0.36
N VAL A 305 19.23 11.88 -1.68
CA VAL A 305 19.80 13.08 -2.32
C VAL A 305 18.78 13.68 -3.29
N GLN A 306 18.17 14.80 -2.92
CA GLN A 306 17.50 15.65 -3.90
C GLN A 306 18.56 16.20 -4.85
N ARG A 307 18.68 15.63 -6.05
CA ARG A 307 19.39 16.32 -7.14
C ARG A 307 18.58 17.57 -7.47
N LYS A 308 19.03 18.73 -6.97
CA LYS A 308 18.70 20.00 -7.62
C LYS A 308 19.28 19.93 -9.04
N CYS A 309 18.43 20.03 -10.06
CA CYS A 309 18.89 20.44 -11.37
C CYS A 309 19.74 21.70 -11.18
N PRO A 310 20.97 21.77 -11.72
CA PRO A 310 21.73 23.01 -11.66
C PRO A 310 20.88 24.08 -12.36
N GLU A 311 20.74 25.24 -11.72
CA GLU A 311 20.19 26.44 -12.35
C GLU A 311 21.13 26.78 -13.51
N GLU A 312 20.85 26.24 -14.70
CA GLU A 312 21.38 26.83 -15.92
C GLU A 312 20.72 28.21 -16.01
N GLU A 313 21.54 29.24 -15.82
CA GLU A 313 21.16 30.62 -16.06
C GLU A 313 20.48 30.68 -17.44
N LEU A 314 19.17 30.95 -17.44
CA LEU A 314 18.32 31.07 -18.62
C LEU A 314 18.73 32.33 -19.41
N SER A 315 19.88 32.25 -20.06
CA SER A 315 20.40 33.25 -20.97
C SER A 315 19.75 33.07 -22.34
N PHE A 316 19.44 34.18 -22.99
CA PHE A 316 18.87 34.18 -24.35
C PHE A 316 19.77 33.44 -25.35
N GLU A 317 21.08 33.43 -25.09
CA GLU A 317 22.08 32.72 -25.89
C GLU A 317 22.02 31.20 -25.67
N ALA A 318 21.72 30.74 -24.44
CA ALA A 318 21.52 29.33 -24.12
C ALA A 318 20.25 28.76 -24.77
N MET A 319 19.14 29.51 -24.72
CA MET A 319 17.90 29.13 -25.39
C MET A 319 18.03 29.15 -26.92
N LYS A 320 18.79 30.11 -27.48
CA LYS A 320 19.06 30.15 -28.92
C LYS A 320 19.88 28.95 -29.37
N ARG A 321 20.94 28.57 -28.63
CA ARG A 321 21.71 27.34 -28.90
C ARG A 321 20.82 26.11 -28.84
N PHE A 322 19.98 26.01 -27.81
CA PHE A 322 19.12 24.85 -27.59
C PHE A 322 18.16 24.58 -28.76
N LEU A 323 17.65 25.64 -29.40
CA LEU A 323 16.75 25.56 -30.56
C LEU A 323 17.48 25.36 -31.90
N SER A 324 18.74 25.80 -32.01
CA SER A 324 19.53 25.71 -33.25
C SER A 324 20.34 24.42 -33.39
N GLU A 325 20.51 23.66 -32.31
CA GLU A 325 21.40 22.50 -32.27
C GLU A 325 20.66 21.20 -32.60
N SER A 326 21.20 20.44 -33.57
CA SER A 326 20.63 19.16 -34.01
C SER A 326 20.62 18.14 -32.86
N PRO A 327 19.55 17.31 -32.73
CA PRO A 327 19.45 16.31 -31.67
C PRO A 327 20.57 15.26 -31.70
N GLU A 328 21.23 15.06 -32.84
CA GLU A 328 22.37 14.14 -32.95
C GLU A 328 23.63 14.70 -32.28
N VAL A 329 23.89 16.01 -32.40
CA VAL A 329 25.04 16.67 -31.79
C VAL A 329 24.93 16.69 -30.26
N LYS A 330 23.70 16.84 -29.73
CA LYS A 330 23.43 16.73 -28.29
C LYS A 330 23.72 15.33 -27.76
N ARG A 331 23.27 14.30 -28.49
CA ARG A 331 23.50 12.90 -28.09
C ARG A 331 24.99 12.55 -28.08
N GLU A 332 25.75 13.07 -29.04
CA GLU A 332 27.20 12.86 -29.11
C GLU A 332 27.94 13.61 -27.99
N ALA A 333 27.57 14.86 -27.71
CA ALA A 333 28.14 15.64 -26.61
C ALA A 333 27.83 15.04 -25.22
N GLU A 334 26.61 14.51 -25.02
CA GLU A 334 26.25 13.80 -23.79
C GLU A 334 27.02 12.47 -23.66
N ALA A 335 27.19 11.73 -24.75
CA ALA A 335 27.97 10.49 -24.76
C ALA A 335 29.45 10.76 -24.44
N GLU A 336 30.02 11.83 -25.00
CA GLU A 336 31.40 12.24 -24.71
C GLU A 336 31.55 12.69 -23.24
N ARG A 337 30.58 13.42 -22.70
CA ARG A 337 30.55 13.81 -21.28
C ARG A 337 30.43 12.61 -20.34
N GLN A 338 29.60 11.63 -20.68
CA GLN A 338 29.48 10.38 -19.92
C GLN A 338 30.79 9.58 -19.94
N LYS A 339 31.49 9.55 -21.08
CA LYS A 339 32.79 8.90 -21.21
C LYS A 339 33.85 9.58 -20.34
N GLN A 340 33.91 10.91 -20.35
CA GLN A 340 34.83 11.69 -19.51
C GLN A 340 34.55 11.47 -18.02
N LEU A 341 33.29 11.51 -17.60
CA LEU A 341 32.91 11.19 -16.22
C LEU A 341 33.37 9.78 -15.82
N THR A 342 33.14 8.80 -16.70
CA THR A 342 33.54 7.41 -16.44
C THR A 342 35.05 7.26 -16.32
N GLU A 343 35.83 7.97 -17.14
CA GLU A 343 37.30 7.97 -17.00
C GLU A 343 37.77 8.63 -15.71
N ILE A 344 37.16 9.76 -15.33
CA ILE A 344 37.49 10.45 -14.08
C ILE A 344 37.21 9.53 -12.89
N PHE A 345 36.05 8.87 -12.83
CA PHE A 345 35.72 7.94 -11.74
C PHE A 345 36.60 6.68 -11.70
N LYS A 346 37.14 6.25 -12.85
CA LYS A 346 38.01 5.06 -12.91
C LYS A 346 39.46 5.35 -12.57
N ASN A 347 39.98 6.51 -12.97
CA ASN A 347 41.41 6.81 -12.95
C ASN A 347 41.82 7.81 -11.87
N THR A 348 40.87 8.48 -11.21
CA THR A 348 41.16 9.50 -10.19
C THR A 348 41.19 8.88 -8.79
N PRO A 349 42.18 9.17 -7.94
CA PRO A 349 42.22 8.67 -6.57
C PRO A 349 41.05 9.21 -5.75
N PHE A 350 40.56 8.37 -4.83
CA PHE A 350 39.34 8.63 -4.04
C PHE A 350 39.35 9.97 -3.30
N THR A 351 40.50 10.39 -2.79
CA THR A 351 40.66 11.67 -2.07
C THR A 351 40.33 12.88 -2.93
N GLU A 352 40.66 12.83 -4.21
CA GLU A 352 40.42 13.93 -5.15
C GLU A 352 38.96 13.95 -5.64
N LEU A 353 38.34 12.77 -5.81
CA LEU A 353 36.91 12.64 -6.09
C LEU A 353 36.03 13.22 -4.96
N VAL A 354 36.44 13.03 -3.69
CA VAL A 354 35.76 13.62 -2.53
C VAL A 354 35.83 15.15 -2.60
N THR A 355 37.00 15.73 -2.85
CA THR A 355 37.15 17.19 -2.93
C THR A 355 36.35 17.83 -4.07
N LEU A 356 36.21 17.15 -5.21
CA LEU A 356 35.42 17.62 -6.34
C LEU A 356 33.91 17.62 -6.07
N CYS A 357 33.44 16.70 -5.21
CA CYS A 357 32.02 16.60 -4.85
C CYS A 357 31.65 17.52 -3.68
N THR A 358 32.56 17.76 -2.72
CA THR A 358 32.26 18.55 -1.51
C THR A 358 32.35 20.06 -1.71
N THR A 359 33.31 20.54 -2.51
CA THR A 359 33.54 22.00 -2.73
C THR A 359 32.32 22.72 -3.30
N LYS A 360 31.55 22.07 -4.18
CA LYS A 360 30.32 22.65 -4.75
C LYS A 360 29.17 22.79 -3.74
N GLU A 361 29.11 21.92 -2.74
CA GLU A 361 28.02 21.92 -1.76
C GLU A 361 28.29 22.90 -0.61
N GLU A 362 29.55 22.99 -0.15
CA GLU A 362 29.94 23.92 0.91
C GLU A 362 29.80 25.40 0.48
N ASP A 363 30.26 25.75 -0.73
CA ASP A 363 30.11 27.11 -1.27
C ASP A 363 28.63 27.46 -1.49
N SER A 364 27.80 26.50 -1.92
CA SER A 364 26.36 26.70 -2.11
C SER A 364 25.62 26.90 -0.78
N LEU A 365 26.06 26.23 0.29
CA LEU A 365 25.46 26.35 1.61
C LEU A 365 25.86 27.65 2.30
N GLN A 366 27.15 28.03 2.22
CA GLN A 366 27.66 29.30 2.73
C GLN A 366 27.00 30.49 2.02
N PHE A 367 26.81 30.40 0.69
CA PHE A 367 26.12 31.43 -0.08
C PHE A 367 24.64 31.58 0.35
N LYS A 368 23.91 30.46 0.50
CA LYS A 368 22.51 30.48 0.97
C LYS A 368 22.35 30.96 2.41
N LEU A 369 23.31 30.63 3.29
CA LEU A 369 23.32 31.12 4.66
C LEU A 369 23.53 32.64 4.67
N ASN A 370 24.50 33.17 3.92
CA ASN A 370 24.70 34.61 3.81
C ASN A 370 23.50 35.34 3.19
N GLU A 371 22.83 34.72 2.22
CA GLU A 371 21.58 35.26 1.66
C GLU A 371 20.44 35.30 2.69
N LEU A 372 20.29 34.24 3.49
CA LEU A 372 19.30 34.18 4.58
C LEU A 372 19.59 35.20 5.68
N PHE A 373 20.87 35.35 6.07
CA PHE A 373 21.27 36.36 7.06
C PHE A 373 21.12 37.78 6.54
N GLY A 374 21.30 38.02 5.24
CA GLY A 374 21.05 39.32 4.61
C GLY A 374 19.57 39.68 4.46
N ARG A 375 18.67 38.68 4.43
CA ARG A 375 17.21 38.89 4.27
C ARG A 375 16.45 39.12 5.58
N LEU A 376 17.08 38.98 6.75
CA LEU A 376 16.47 39.31 8.03
C LEU A 376 16.41 40.84 8.21
N PRO A 377 15.22 41.47 8.26
CA PRO A 377 15.13 42.90 8.48
C PRO A 377 15.52 43.24 9.93
N ASN A 378 16.45 44.17 10.08
CA ASN A 378 16.75 44.88 11.33
C ASN A 378 15.50 45.61 11.85
N ASN A 379 14.60 44.89 12.53
CA ASN A 379 13.45 45.47 13.21
C ASN A 379 13.20 44.74 14.53
N ILE A 380 14.09 44.99 15.50
CA ILE A 380 13.69 45.08 16.90
C ILE A 380 14.31 46.38 17.43
N THR A 381 13.59 47.47 17.21
CA THR A 381 13.77 48.73 17.93
C THR A 381 12.91 48.67 19.19
N THR A 382 13.52 48.80 20.37
CA THR A 382 12.86 49.36 21.56
C THR A 382 13.88 50.19 22.38
N PRO A 383 13.42 51.18 23.18
CA PRO A 383 13.97 52.54 23.14
C PRO A 383 14.71 53.01 24.42
N LEU A 384 15.39 54.18 24.30
CA LEU A 384 15.92 55.09 25.37
C LEU A 384 17.12 54.52 26.17
N SER A 385 18.34 55.09 26.19
CA SER A 385 18.77 56.45 26.58
C SER A 385 20.33 56.58 26.44
N PRO A 386 20.98 57.75 26.68
CA PRO A 386 21.89 58.38 25.70
C PRO A 386 23.42 58.36 25.97
N SER A 387 24.16 58.77 24.93
CA SER A 387 25.48 59.49 24.90
C SER A 387 26.73 58.82 25.48
N ASN A 388 27.70 58.41 24.64
CA ASN A 388 28.80 59.24 24.10
C ASN A 388 29.78 58.40 23.24
N PRO A 389 30.60 59.02 22.37
CA PRO A 389 31.39 58.33 21.35
C PRO A 389 32.84 58.13 21.78
N SER A 390 33.32 56.88 21.81
CA SER A 390 34.75 56.58 21.75
C SER A 390 34.98 55.11 21.42
N THR A 391 35.54 54.89 20.22
CA THR A 391 36.56 53.90 19.89
C THR A 391 36.75 52.75 20.87
N HIS A 392 36.38 51.52 20.46
CA HIS A 392 37.26 50.34 20.54
C HIS A 392 36.66 49.18 19.73
N GLN A 393 37.47 48.62 18.83
CA GLN A 393 37.25 47.30 18.23
C GLN A 393 37.20 46.27 19.36
N SER A 394 36.02 45.73 19.64
CA SER A 394 35.88 44.51 20.44
C SER A 394 34.75 43.68 19.84
N SER A 395 35.12 42.50 19.38
CA SER A 395 34.28 41.40 18.89
C SER A 395 32.84 41.46 19.41
N GLN A 396 31.90 41.86 18.54
CA GLN A 396 30.49 41.56 18.80
C GLN A 396 30.32 40.04 18.73
N PRO A 397 29.68 39.41 19.73
CA PRO A 397 29.36 38.00 19.65
C PRO A 397 28.41 37.79 18.45
N PRO A 398 28.59 36.70 17.70
CA PRO A 398 27.76 36.42 16.53
C PRO A 398 26.29 36.36 16.91
N LEU A 399 25.42 36.86 16.02
CA LEU A 399 24.00 37.12 16.26
C LEU A 399 23.25 35.93 16.89
N TYR A 400 23.65 34.69 16.58
CA TYR A 400 23.06 33.48 17.15
C TYR A 400 23.27 33.35 18.67
N LYS A 401 24.37 33.88 19.23
CA LYS A 401 24.57 33.94 20.68
C LYS A 401 23.68 34.98 21.36
N VAL A 402 23.24 36.00 20.62
CA VAL A 402 22.33 37.04 21.11
C VAL A 402 20.87 36.57 21.01
N LEU A 403 20.53 35.83 19.95
CA LEU A 403 19.18 35.35 19.69
C LEU A 403 18.79 34.12 20.52
N PHE A 404 19.75 33.27 20.90
CA PHE A 404 19.50 32.02 21.65
C PHE A 404 20.44 31.85 22.84
N PRO A 405 20.40 32.76 23.83
CA PRO A 405 21.29 32.69 24.99
C PRO A 405 21.07 31.44 25.83
N GLU A 406 19.85 30.88 25.86
CA GLU A 406 19.53 29.63 26.57
C GLU A 406 20.34 28.40 26.12
N LEU A 407 20.88 28.38 24.90
CA LEU A 407 21.69 27.27 24.40
C LEU A 407 23.13 27.28 24.92
N PHE A 408 23.56 28.35 25.58
CA PHE A 408 24.96 28.57 25.97
C PHE A 408 25.14 28.91 27.46
N ALA A 409 24.07 28.81 28.26
CA ALA A 409 24.17 28.85 29.71
C ALA A 409 24.47 27.44 30.25
N TYR A 410 25.65 27.24 30.86
CA TYR A 410 26.00 26.06 31.64
C TYR A 410 25.66 26.26 33.12
#